data_AF-A0A2N9P0B5-F1
#
_entry.id   AF-A0A2N9P0B5-F1
#
_cell.length_a   1.000
_cell.length_b   1.000
_cell.length_c   1.000
_cell.angle_alpha   90.00
_cell.angle_beta   90.00
_cell.angle_gamma   90.00
#
_symmetry.space_group_name_H-M   'P 1'
#
loop_
_entity.id
_entity.type
_entity.pdbx_description
1 polymer ?
#
loop_
_entity_poly.entity_id
_entity_poly.type
_entity_poly.pdbx_seq_one_letter_code
_entity_poly.pdbx_strand_id
1 'polypeptide(L)'
;MNDFTQLQDDLCQALLSADALANINIVSYYKLRLQSEIDFSSIWLNPRNGRSGCGILVQMPSFEVHSPNVSGPIGDIVHSLTVIEDPMLNFCPATGTLLSAYQVAQIVLDILHLWSNGGSGQVYAATRAIEEAKNFPGPFALTVKLNQKEARQQTPRCALPILSQAAGLVTLSCVTAGSAIYYTLDGTFPGPSNPGAQKYAAPFPTPTGKPIRYAAWAPGSNGSAVGFLMS
;
A
#
# COMPACT_ATOMS: atom_id res chain seq x y z
N MET A 1 10.69 3.72 8.72
CA MET A 1 10.25 3.40 7.35
C MET A 1 9.12 4.33 7.01
N ASN A 2 9.22 5.06 5.91
CA ASN A 2 8.18 6.00 5.51
C ASN A 2 6.92 5.21 5.12
N ASP A 3 5.77 5.68 5.59
CA ASP A 3 4.49 5.14 5.13
C ASP A 3 4.17 5.63 3.71
N PHE A 4 3.13 5.11 3.10
CA PHE A 4 2.79 5.45 1.71
C PHE A 4 2.33 6.91 1.54
N THR A 5 1.79 7.52 2.60
CA THR A 5 1.38 8.92 2.57
C THR A 5 2.60 9.82 2.55
N GLN A 6 3.58 9.57 3.43
CA GLN A 6 4.85 10.28 3.47
C GLN A 6 5.61 10.12 2.15
N LEU A 7 5.68 8.91 1.59
CA LEU A 7 6.33 8.67 0.29
C LEU A 7 5.67 9.48 -0.84
N GLN A 8 4.34 9.54 -0.89
CA GLN A 8 3.64 10.36 -1.88
C GLN A 8 3.93 11.85 -1.68
N ASP A 9 3.92 12.33 -0.44
CA ASP A 9 4.22 13.74 -0.14
C ASP A 9 5.66 14.10 -0.52
N ASP A 10 6.63 13.22 -0.24
CA ASP A 10 8.04 13.43 -0.61
C ASP A 10 8.20 13.53 -2.14
N LEU A 11 7.56 12.65 -2.91
CA LEU A 11 7.54 12.72 -4.37
C LEU A 11 6.90 14.02 -4.88
N CYS A 12 5.79 14.44 -4.27
CA CYS A 12 5.16 15.71 -4.62
C CYS A 12 6.12 16.88 -4.39
N GLN A 13 6.78 16.93 -3.22
CA GLN A 13 7.71 18.00 -2.88
C GLN A 13 8.94 17.99 -3.80
N ALA A 14 9.47 16.83 -4.15
CA ALA A 14 10.59 16.72 -5.09
C ALA A 14 10.24 17.31 -6.46
N LEU A 15 9.07 16.97 -7.01
CA LEU A 15 8.61 17.48 -8.30
C LEU A 15 8.21 18.96 -8.25
N LEU A 16 7.58 19.40 -7.16
CA LEU A 16 7.24 20.82 -6.95
C LEU A 16 8.49 21.68 -6.86
N SER A 17 9.61 21.12 -6.39
CA SER A 17 10.90 21.83 -6.25
C SER A 17 11.72 21.85 -7.54
N ALA A 18 11.29 21.18 -8.60
CA ALA A 18 12.03 21.12 -9.86
C ALA A 18 11.67 22.31 -10.78
N ASP A 19 12.68 23.08 -11.18
CA ASP A 19 12.51 24.24 -12.07
C ASP A 19 11.88 23.86 -13.42
N ALA A 20 12.25 22.69 -13.95
CA ALA A 20 11.70 22.16 -15.20
C ALA A 20 10.17 21.92 -15.15
N LEU A 21 9.60 21.82 -13.94
CA LEU A 21 8.18 21.62 -13.70
C LEU A 21 7.53 22.85 -13.03
N ALA A 22 8.19 24.01 -12.98
CA ALA A 22 7.70 25.18 -12.25
C ALA A 22 6.28 25.63 -12.67
N ASN A 23 5.91 25.39 -13.93
CA ASN A 23 4.61 25.76 -14.49
C ASN A 23 3.58 24.61 -14.51
N ILE A 24 3.98 23.41 -14.09
CA ILE A 24 3.12 22.22 -14.06
C ILE A 24 2.44 22.13 -12.70
N ASN A 25 1.11 22.09 -12.69
CA ASN A 25 0.36 21.83 -11.47
C ASN A 25 0.58 20.37 -11.01
N ILE A 26 0.86 20.16 -9.73
CA ILE A 26 1.19 18.84 -9.18
C ILE A 26 0.29 18.59 -7.97
N VAL A 27 -0.46 17.50 -8.01
CA VAL A 27 -1.49 17.20 -7.03
C VAL A 27 -1.29 15.80 -6.43
N SER A 28 -1.39 15.71 -5.11
CA SER A 28 -1.40 14.43 -4.38
C SER A 28 -2.79 13.78 -4.45
N TYR A 29 -2.84 12.50 -4.78
CA TYR A 29 -4.10 11.74 -4.75
C TYR A 29 -4.70 11.63 -3.35
N TYR A 30 -3.87 11.49 -2.31
CA TYR A 30 -4.35 11.46 -0.92
C TYR A 30 -5.04 12.76 -0.55
N LYS A 31 -4.46 13.92 -0.89
CA LYS A 31 -5.07 15.22 -0.62
C LYS A 31 -6.37 15.44 -1.40
N LEU A 32 -6.46 14.99 -2.65
CA LEU A 32 -7.72 15.01 -3.41
C LEU A 32 -8.80 14.15 -2.75
N ARG A 33 -8.44 12.98 -2.23
CA ARG A 33 -9.36 12.07 -1.54
C ARG A 33 -9.92 12.63 -0.23
N LEU A 34 -9.23 13.57 0.41
CA LEU A 34 -9.70 14.22 1.63
C LEU A 34 -10.72 15.33 1.37
N GLN A 35 -10.92 15.73 0.11
CA GLN A 35 -11.92 16.72 -0.26
C GLN A 35 -13.31 16.09 -0.32
N SER A 36 -14.34 16.90 -0.03
CA SER A 36 -15.74 16.45 -0.05
C SER A 36 -16.22 16.04 -1.44
N GLU A 37 -15.64 16.62 -2.50
CA GLU A 37 -15.88 16.28 -3.90
C GLU A 37 -14.52 16.16 -4.62
N ILE A 38 -14.31 15.05 -5.32
CA ILE A 38 -13.06 14.81 -6.06
C ILE A 38 -13.22 15.38 -7.45
N ASP A 39 -12.53 16.48 -7.72
CA ASP A 39 -12.44 17.07 -9.05
C ASP A 39 -11.07 16.82 -9.68
N PHE A 40 -10.98 15.83 -10.55
CA PHE A 40 -9.74 15.55 -11.30
C PHE A 40 -9.42 16.65 -12.33
N SER A 41 -10.40 17.42 -12.79
CA SER A 41 -10.17 18.48 -13.78
C SER A 41 -9.29 19.60 -13.24
N SER A 42 -9.34 19.82 -11.93
CA SER A 42 -8.42 20.70 -11.20
C SER A 42 -6.93 20.42 -11.48
N ILE A 43 -6.56 19.20 -11.86
CA ILE A 43 -5.15 18.83 -12.12
C ILE A 43 -4.60 19.60 -13.32
N TRP A 44 -5.34 19.71 -14.41
CA TRP A 44 -4.90 20.42 -15.62
C TRP A 44 -5.57 21.80 -15.80
N LEU A 45 -6.67 22.09 -15.11
CA LEU A 45 -7.35 23.38 -15.19
C LEU A 45 -6.79 24.43 -14.21
N ASN A 46 -6.35 24.03 -13.01
CA ASN A 46 -5.84 24.99 -12.04
C ASN A 46 -4.44 25.48 -12.42
N PRO A 47 -4.23 26.79 -12.60
CA PRO A 47 -2.96 27.30 -13.04
C PRO A 47 -1.91 27.26 -11.92
N ARG A 48 -0.69 26.89 -12.26
CA ARG A 48 0.51 27.10 -11.43
C ARG A 48 1.40 28.10 -12.14
N ASN A 49 1.84 29.13 -11.42
CA ASN A 49 2.61 30.24 -12.00
C ASN A 49 1.94 30.85 -13.25
N GLY A 50 0.60 30.92 -13.23
CA GLY A 50 -0.22 31.45 -14.31
C GLY A 50 -0.35 30.54 -15.55
N ARG A 51 0.16 29.30 -15.51
CA ARG A 51 0.08 28.35 -16.63
C ARG A 51 -0.78 27.13 -16.29
N SER A 52 -1.56 26.65 -17.25
CA SER A 52 -2.44 25.46 -17.13
C SER A 52 -2.46 24.63 -18.42
N GLY A 53 -3.24 23.55 -18.43
CA GLY A 53 -3.42 22.65 -19.57
C GLY A 53 -2.63 21.35 -19.48
N CYS A 54 -1.59 21.28 -18.65
CA CYS A 54 -0.93 20.03 -18.29
C CYS A 54 -0.67 19.99 -16.77
N GLY A 55 -0.90 18.83 -16.16
CA GLY A 55 -0.72 18.61 -14.73
C GLY A 55 -0.29 17.19 -14.40
N ILE A 56 0.18 17.00 -13.17
CA ILE A 56 0.64 15.72 -12.64
C ILE A 56 -0.21 15.34 -11.45
N LEU A 57 -0.75 14.13 -11.46
CA LEU A 57 -1.34 13.46 -10.32
C LEU A 57 -0.34 12.44 -9.76
N VAL A 58 0.16 12.67 -8.55
CA VAL A 58 0.96 11.67 -7.84
C VAL A 58 -0.01 10.69 -7.17
N GLN A 59 -0.04 9.45 -7.64
CA GLN A 59 -0.94 8.42 -7.13
C GLN A 59 -0.43 7.85 -5.80
N MET A 60 -1.28 7.12 -5.08
CA MET A 60 -0.81 6.37 -3.92
C MET A 60 0.20 5.32 -4.38
N PRO A 61 1.36 5.18 -3.70
CA PRO A 61 2.26 4.06 -3.95
C PRO A 61 1.52 2.73 -3.79
N SER A 62 1.91 1.76 -4.61
CA SER A 62 1.47 0.37 -4.49
C SER A 62 2.65 -0.53 -4.17
N PHE A 63 2.39 -1.81 -3.89
CA PHE A 63 3.45 -2.76 -3.56
C PHE A 63 3.33 -3.99 -4.48
N GLU A 64 4.39 -4.27 -5.23
CA GLU A 64 4.47 -5.41 -6.14
C GLU A 64 5.30 -6.52 -5.49
N VAL A 65 4.69 -7.68 -5.27
CA VAL A 65 5.34 -8.82 -4.61
C VAL A 65 5.97 -9.73 -5.65
N HIS A 66 7.29 -9.93 -5.55
CA HIS A 66 8.05 -10.80 -6.46
C HIS A 66 7.90 -12.29 -6.11
N SER A 67 7.71 -12.60 -4.83
CA SER A 67 7.63 -13.98 -4.31
C SER A 67 6.44 -14.12 -3.35
N PRO A 68 5.22 -14.35 -3.87
CA PRO A 68 4.00 -14.34 -3.04
C PRO A 68 3.88 -15.51 -2.05
N ASN A 69 4.64 -16.59 -2.24
CA ASN A 69 4.51 -17.84 -1.48
C ASN A 69 5.63 -18.06 -0.45
N VAL A 70 6.44 -17.05 -0.14
CA VAL A 70 7.47 -17.14 0.91
C VAL A 70 7.07 -16.37 2.15
N SER A 71 7.74 -16.64 3.27
CA SER A 71 7.53 -15.85 4.49
C SER A 71 8.02 -14.43 4.26
N GLY A 72 7.14 -13.45 4.52
CA GLY A 72 7.40 -12.04 4.25
C GLY A 72 7.06 -11.62 2.81
N PRO A 73 6.34 -10.51 2.60
CA PRO A 73 6.22 -9.93 1.27
C PRO A 73 7.55 -9.26 0.91
N ILE A 74 8.32 -9.91 0.03
CA ILE A 74 9.49 -9.30 -0.61
C ILE A 74 9.02 -8.73 -1.95
N GLY A 75 9.25 -7.45 -2.15
CA GLY A 75 8.68 -6.73 -3.28
C GLY A 75 9.27 -5.35 -3.46
N ASP A 76 8.74 -4.66 -4.47
CA ASP A 76 9.08 -3.27 -4.74
C ASP A 76 7.87 -2.39 -4.39
N ILE A 77 8.14 -1.22 -3.81
CA ILE A 77 7.16 -0.14 -3.83
C ILE A 77 7.12 0.38 -5.26
N VAL A 78 5.92 0.48 -5.83
CA VAL A 78 5.68 1.03 -7.16
C VAL A 78 5.05 2.41 -7.01
N HIS A 79 5.80 3.42 -7.40
CA HIS A 79 5.37 4.81 -7.49
C HIS A 79 4.75 5.04 -8.87
N SER A 80 3.50 5.51 -8.90
CA SER A 80 2.78 5.81 -10.13
C SER A 80 2.37 7.28 -10.16
N LEU A 81 2.70 7.96 -11.25
CA LEU A 81 2.31 9.34 -11.50
C LEU A 81 1.53 9.40 -12.79
N THR A 82 0.42 10.13 -12.83
CA THR A 82 -0.33 10.36 -14.06
C THR A 82 -0.09 11.78 -14.53
N VAL A 83 0.51 11.93 -15.70
CA VAL A 83 0.58 13.20 -16.43
C VAL A 83 -0.68 13.32 -17.27
N ILE A 84 -1.42 14.42 -17.12
CA ILE A 84 -2.70 14.66 -17.78
C ILE A 84 -2.60 15.95 -18.56
N GLU A 85 -3.05 15.95 -19.81
CA GLU A 85 -2.97 17.07 -20.73
C GLU A 85 -4.29 17.26 -21.49
N ASP A 86 -4.78 18.49 -21.49
CA ASP A 86 -5.72 18.99 -22.49
C ASP A 86 -4.91 19.78 -23.54
N PRO A 87 -4.69 19.24 -24.74
CA PRO A 87 -3.82 19.89 -25.73
C PRO A 87 -4.32 21.27 -26.17
N MET A 88 -5.64 21.49 -26.20
CA MET A 88 -6.19 22.78 -26.64
C MET A 88 -5.87 23.88 -25.63
N LEU A 89 -5.95 23.57 -24.33
CA LEU A 89 -5.58 24.50 -23.26
C LEU A 89 -4.06 24.63 -23.13
N ASN A 90 -3.35 23.51 -23.21
CA ASN A 90 -1.92 23.44 -22.91
C ASN A 90 -1.04 24.19 -23.90
N PHE A 91 -1.43 24.22 -25.18
CA PHE A 91 -0.68 24.89 -26.24
C PHE A 91 -1.15 26.32 -26.52
N CYS A 92 -2.03 26.89 -25.68
CA CYS A 92 -2.34 28.32 -25.73
C CYS A 92 -1.09 29.14 -25.33
N PRO A 93 -0.51 29.99 -26.20
CA PRO A 93 0.75 30.68 -25.91
C PRO A 93 0.72 31.55 -24.64
N ALA A 94 -0.43 32.16 -24.36
CA ALA A 94 -0.61 33.09 -23.24
C ALA A 94 -0.78 32.39 -21.88
N THR A 95 -1.45 31.23 -21.85
CA THR A 95 -1.92 30.60 -20.61
C THR A 95 -1.52 29.14 -20.45
N GLY A 96 -1.05 28.49 -21.51
CA GLY A 96 -0.69 27.08 -21.54
C GLY A 96 0.68 26.80 -20.92
N THR A 97 0.92 25.60 -20.42
CA THR A 97 2.25 25.20 -19.91
C THR A 97 3.27 25.05 -21.04
N LEU A 98 2.81 24.81 -22.27
CA LEU A 98 3.60 24.62 -23.48
C LEU A 98 4.56 23.41 -23.44
N LEU A 99 4.37 22.51 -22.46
CA LEU A 99 5.07 21.23 -22.39
C LEU A 99 4.06 20.12 -22.64
N SER A 100 4.29 19.32 -23.69
CA SER A 100 3.46 18.15 -23.96
C SER A 100 3.50 17.16 -22.80
N ALA A 101 2.46 16.33 -22.63
CA ALA A 101 2.46 15.26 -21.64
C ALA A 101 3.68 14.34 -21.76
N TYR A 102 4.17 14.09 -22.99
CA TYR A 102 5.37 13.30 -23.24
C TYR A 102 6.64 13.94 -22.64
N GLN A 103 6.82 15.25 -22.84
CA GLN A 103 7.95 15.99 -22.27
C GLN A 103 7.87 16.01 -20.74
N VAL A 104 6.68 16.28 -20.19
CA VAL A 104 6.47 16.27 -18.74
C VAL A 104 6.75 14.88 -18.16
N ALA A 105 6.29 13.81 -18.81
CA ALA A 105 6.55 12.43 -18.37
C ALA A 105 8.05 12.08 -18.39
N GLN A 106 8.79 12.54 -19.41
CA GLN A 106 10.25 12.37 -19.47
C GLN A 106 10.97 13.15 -18.37
N ILE A 107 10.57 14.39 -18.09
CA ILE A 107 11.11 15.22 -17.02
C ILE A 107 10.87 14.55 -15.65
N VAL A 108 9.65 14.05 -15.41
CA VAL A 108 9.32 13.30 -14.17
C VAL A 108 10.22 12.08 -14.02
N LEU A 109 10.41 11.31 -15.09
CA LEU A 109 11.26 10.12 -15.05
C LEU A 109 12.72 10.48 -14.76
N ASP A 110 13.25 11.54 -15.39
CA ASP A 110 14.62 12.03 -15.18
C ASP A 110 14.85 12.51 -13.73
N ILE A 111 13.93 13.32 -13.19
CA ILE A 111 14.02 13.83 -11.81
C ILE A 111 14.03 12.70 -10.79
N LEU A 112 13.18 11.69 -10.98
CA LEU A 112 12.95 10.66 -9.96
C LEU A 112 13.82 9.42 -10.14
N HIS A 113 14.46 9.24 -11.30
CA HIS A 113 15.38 8.13 -11.50
C HIS A 113 16.64 8.28 -10.64
N LEU A 114 16.94 7.27 -9.83
CA LEU A 114 18.02 7.24 -8.83
C LEU A 114 17.89 8.28 -7.71
N TRP A 115 16.73 8.92 -7.60
CA TRP A 115 16.42 9.80 -6.48
C TRP A 115 16.15 8.99 -5.20
N SER A 116 16.46 9.58 -4.04
CA SER A 116 16.18 8.99 -2.73
C SER A 116 15.75 10.06 -1.74
N ASN A 117 14.75 9.75 -0.92
CA ASN A 117 14.24 10.61 0.15
C ASN A 117 14.87 10.33 1.52
N GLY A 118 15.90 9.49 1.60
CA GLY A 118 16.54 9.11 2.85
C GLY A 118 15.66 8.19 3.72
N GLY A 119 16.23 7.10 4.24
CA GLY A 119 15.52 6.15 5.10
C GLY A 119 14.59 5.15 4.38
N SER A 120 14.41 5.32 3.08
CA SER A 120 13.71 4.42 2.17
C SER A 120 14.51 4.37 0.86
N GLY A 121 14.65 3.20 0.24
CA GLY A 121 15.64 2.91 -0.81
C GLY A 121 15.63 3.88 -2.02
N GLN A 122 16.57 3.70 -2.94
CA GLN A 122 16.59 4.50 -4.17
C GLN A 122 15.39 4.16 -5.07
N VAL A 123 14.78 5.18 -5.64
CA VAL A 123 13.77 5.08 -6.68
C VAL A 123 14.46 4.87 -8.03
N TYR A 124 13.94 4.00 -8.89
CA TYR A 124 14.47 3.74 -10.23
C TYR A 124 13.34 3.50 -11.23
N ALA A 125 13.63 3.67 -12.52
CA ALA A 125 12.62 3.53 -13.57
C ALA A 125 12.12 2.09 -13.64
N ALA A 126 10.80 1.90 -13.78
CA ALA A 126 10.26 0.58 -14.07
C ALA A 126 10.61 0.15 -15.50
N THR A 127 10.58 -1.15 -15.80
CA THR A 127 10.84 -1.68 -17.16
C THR A 127 9.91 -1.08 -18.21
N ARG A 128 8.66 -0.81 -17.84
CA ARG A 128 7.67 -0.07 -18.64
C ARG A 128 7.36 1.23 -17.92
N ALA A 129 8.31 2.17 -17.98
CA ALA A 129 8.27 3.39 -17.18
C ALA A 129 7.22 4.41 -17.65
N ILE A 130 6.92 4.51 -18.95
CA ILE A 130 5.97 5.49 -19.49
C ILE A 130 5.00 4.77 -20.43
N GLU A 131 3.71 4.86 -20.14
CA GLU A 131 2.64 4.23 -20.93
C GLU A 131 1.37 5.09 -20.93
N GLU A 132 0.51 4.95 -21.94
CA GLU A 132 -0.80 5.64 -21.93
C GLU A 132 -1.68 5.19 -20.75
N ALA A 133 -2.28 6.18 -20.08
CA ALA A 133 -3.23 5.94 -19.00
C ALA A 133 -4.64 5.73 -19.57
N LYS A 134 -5.15 4.50 -19.46
CA LYS A 134 -6.45 4.12 -20.05
C LYS A 134 -7.69 4.64 -19.31
N ASN A 135 -7.52 5.21 -18.11
CA ASN A 135 -8.62 5.51 -17.18
C ASN A 135 -8.97 7.00 -17.07
N PHE A 136 -8.60 7.83 -18.04
CA PHE A 136 -8.92 9.27 -18.07
C PHE A 136 -9.75 9.59 -19.32
N PRO A 137 -11.09 9.51 -19.25
CA PRO A 137 -11.95 9.86 -20.38
C PRO A 137 -11.93 11.39 -20.58
N GLY A 138 -11.49 11.83 -21.77
CA GLY A 138 -11.41 13.25 -22.14
C GLY A 138 -9.98 13.68 -22.46
N PRO A 139 -9.17 14.10 -21.46
CA PRO A 139 -7.80 14.55 -21.68
C PRO A 139 -6.87 13.40 -22.05
N PHE A 140 -5.78 13.72 -22.77
CA PHE A 140 -4.69 12.78 -23.02
C PHE A 140 -3.91 12.54 -21.72
N ALA A 141 -3.52 11.29 -21.43
CA ALA A 141 -2.83 10.98 -20.18
C ALA A 141 -1.78 9.88 -20.33
N LEU A 142 -0.67 10.06 -19.63
CA LEU A 142 0.43 9.10 -19.50
C LEU A 142 0.62 8.70 -18.04
N THR A 143 0.95 7.45 -17.79
CA THR A 143 1.43 6.98 -16.49
C THR A 143 2.94 6.88 -16.51
N VAL A 144 3.61 7.49 -15.53
CA VAL A 144 5.02 7.30 -15.22
C VAL A 144 5.16 6.36 -14.02
N LYS A 145 5.89 5.25 -14.18
CA LYS A 145 6.09 4.22 -13.15
C LYS A 145 7.55 4.13 -12.76
N LEU A 146 7.80 4.20 -11.45
CA LEU A 146 9.10 3.96 -10.85
C LEU A 146 8.98 2.93 -9.74
N ASN A 147 10.03 2.14 -9.55
CA ASN A 147 10.13 1.13 -8.51
C ASN A 147 11.11 1.59 -7.43
N GLN A 148 10.92 1.09 -6.23
CA GLN A 148 11.83 1.29 -5.11
C GLN A 148 11.95 -0.04 -4.37
N LYS A 149 13.17 -0.60 -4.31
CA LYS A 149 13.40 -1.86 -3.62
C LYS A 149 13.20 -1.65 -2.13
N GLU A 150 12.28 -2.40 -1.54
CA GLU A 150 12.05 -2.38 -0.11
C GLU A 150 11.93 -3.81 0.43
N ALA A 151 12.90 -4.18 1.27
CA ALA A 151 12.75 -5.36 2.11
C ALA A 151 11.91 -4.98 3.33
N ARG A 152 10.57 -5.01 3.21
CA ARG A 152 9.70 -4.85 4.38
C ARG A 152 9.86 -6.05 5.29
N GLN A 153 10.49 -5.84 6.45
CA GLN A 153 10.46 -6.84 7.52
C GLN A 153 9.01 -7.00 7.98
N GLN A 154 8.43 -8.17 7.74
CA GLN A 154 7.06 -8.45 8.17
C GLN A 154 7.01 -8.47 9.69
N THR A 155 5.94 -7.92 10.27
CA THR A 155 5.63 -8.15 11.69
C THR A 155 5.61 -9.66 11.95
N PRO A 156 6.42 -10.16 12.90
CA PRO A 156 6.52 -11.60 13.16
C PRO A 156 5.14 -12.16 13.52
N ARG A 157 4.90 -13.42 13.13
CA ARG A 157 3.66 -14.12 13.44
C ARG A 157 3.85 -15.02 14.65
N CYS A 158 2.85 -15.08 15.54
CA CYS A 158 2.83 -16.10 16.58
C CYS A 158 2.86 -17.51 15.94
N ALA A 159 3.59 -18.42 16.56
CA ALA A 159 3.57 -19.82 16.21
C ALA A 159 2.15 -20.39 16.34
N LEU A 160 1.82 -21.36 15.49
CA LEU A 160 0.58 -22.11 15.62
C LEU A 160 0.58 -22.82 16.99
N PRO A 161 -0.47 -22.69 17.83
CA PRO A 161 -0.53 -23.45 19.06
C PRO A 161 -0.53 -24.96 18.79
N ILE A 162 0.02 -25.72 19.71
CA ILE A 162 -0.02 -27.18 19.69
C ILE A 162 -1.21 -27.61 20.55
N LEU A 163 -2.09 -28.42 19.98
CA LEU A 163 -3.17 -29.10 20.69
C LEU A 163 -2.73 -30.53 21.00
N SER A 164 -2.89 -30.94 22.26
CA SER A 164 -2.72 -32.32 22.69
C SER A 164 -3.98 -32.82 23.42
N GLN A 165 -4.28 -34.11 23.28
CA GLN A 165 -5.39 -34.77 23.96
C GLN A 165 -4.87 -35.90 24.84
N ALA A 166 -5.21 -35.86 26.12
CA ALA A 166 -4.86 -36.89 27.08
C ALA A 166 -5.97 -37.03 28.13
N ALA A 167 -6.34 -38.28 28.46
CA ALA A 167 -7.37 -38.57 29.47
C ALA A 167 -8.71 -37.81 29.26
N GLY A 168 -9.13 -37.61 28.00
CA GLY A 168 -10.37 -36.88 27.67
C GLY A 168 -10.29 -35.35 27.84
N LEU A 169 -9.09 -34.80 28.04
CA LEU A 169 -8.83 -33.36 28.14
C LEU A 169 -8.01 -32.87 26.96
N VAL A 170 -8.35 -31.66 26.50
CA VAL A 170 -7.61 -30.88 25.50
C VAL A 170 -6.70 -29.91 26.21
N THR A 171 -5.42 -29.94 25.86
CA THR A 171 -4.40 -28.99 26.33
C THR A 171 -3.85 -28.22 25.14
N LEU A 172 -3.84 -26.89 25.24
CA LEU A 172 -3.28 -25.98 24.25
C LEU A 172 -1.99 -25.35 24.78
N SER A 173 -0.97 -25.23 23.93
CA SER A 173 0.29 -24.56 24.25
C SER A 173 0.83 -23.79 23.05
N CYS A 174 1.63 -22.75 23.26
CA CYS A 174 2.24 -21.98 22.18
C CYS A 174 3.67 -21.62 22.56
N VAL A 175 4.60 -21.81 21.63
CA VAL A 175 6.03 -21.48 21.85
C VAL A 175 6.32 -19.99 21.76
N THR A 176 5.37 -19.17 21.26
CA THR A 176 5.53 -17.70 21.24
C THR A 176 5.36 -17.15 22.64
N ALA A 177 6.46 -16.62 23.19
CA ALA A 177 6.48 -16.01 24.51
C ALA A 177 5.46 -14.87 24.64
N GLY A 178 4.74 -14.83 25.76
CA GLY A 178 3.72 -13.80 26.02
C GLY A 178 2.43 -13.94 25.20
N SER A 179 2.28 -14.99 24.41
CA SER A 179 1.06 -15.21 23.62
C SER A 179 -0.11 -15.71 24.49
N ALA A 180 -1.30 -15.19 24.23
CA ALA A 180 -2.57 -15.70 24.73
C ALA A 180 -3.21 -16.59 23.66
N ILE A 181 -3.66 -17.77 24.05
CA ILE A 181 -4.39 -18.68 23.16
C ILE A 181 -5.89 -18.47 23.37
N TYR A 182 -6.62 -18.35 22.27
CA TYR A 182 -8.07 -18.33 22.24
C TYR A 182 -8.58 -19.56 21.49
N TYR A 183 -9.74 -20.07 21.86
CA TYR A 183 -10.38 -21.20 21.19
C TYR A 183 -11.90 -21.05 21.10
N THR A 184 -12.52 -21.77 20.18
CA THR A 184 -13.96 -21.84 19.97
C THR A 184 -14.40 -23.29 19.76
N LEU A 185 -15.62 -23.61 20.19
CA LEU A 185 -16.22 -24.94 20.10
C LEU A 185 -17.47 -24.99 19.19
N ASP A 186 -17.83 -23.84 18.62
CA ASP A 186 -18.97 -23.64 17.73
C ASP A 186 -18.53 -23.47 16.27
N GLY A 187 -17.22 -23.61 15.99
CA GLY A 187 -16.64 -23.42 14.68
C GLY A 187 -16.37 -21.96 14.29
N THR A 188 -16.64 -20.98 15.16
CA THR A 188 -16.35 -19.56 14.89
C THR A 188 -14.85 -19.23 14.98
N PHE A 189 -14.43 -18.02 14.59
CA PHE A 189 -13.01 -17.64 14.56
C PHE A 189 -12.43 -17.46 15.98
N PRO A 190 -11.31 -18.12 16.34
CA PRO A 190 -10.74 -18.06 17.69
C PRO A 190 -9.86 -16.81 17.91
N GLY A 191 -10.47 -15.64 17.78
CA GLY A 191 -9.80 -14.34 17.93
C GLY A 191 -10.29 -13.55 19.15
N PRO A 192 -9.47 -12.64 19.70
CA PRO A 192 -9.83 -11.84 20.89
C PRO A 192 -11.01 -10.90 20.66
N SER A 193 -11.29 -10.50 19.41
CA SER A 193 -12.45 -9.68 19.04
C SER A 193 -13.74 -10.49 18.87
N ASN A 194 -13.67 -11.82 18.92
CA ASN A 194 -14.85 -12.67 18.85
C ASN A 194 -15.41 -12.87 20.28
N PRO A 195 -16.62 -12.39 20.60
CA PRO A 195 -17.22 -12.59 21.92
C PRO A 195 -17.50 -14.06 22.26
N GLY A 196 -17.60 -14.94 21.25
CA GLY A 196 -17.73 -16.39 21.42
C GLY A 196 -16.42 -17.14 21.64
N ALA A 197 -15.27 -16.47 21.53
CA ALA A 197 -13.97 -17.10 21.75
C ALA A 197 -13.60 -17.11 23.24
N GLN A 198 -13.18 -18.28 23.72
CA GLN A 198 -12.73 -18.47 25.09
C GLN A 198 -11.21 -18.33 25.17
N LYS A 199 -10.71 -17.53 26.11
CA LYS A 199 -9.28 -17.48 26.41
C LYS A 199 -8.88 -18.74 27.16
N TYR A 200 -7.90 -19.47 26.63
CA TYR A 200 -7.38 -20.67 27.27
C TYR A 200 -6.64 -20.32 28.56
N ALA A 201 -7.07 -20.95 29.67
CA ALA A 201 -6.47 -20.76 31.00
C ALA A 201 -6.10 -22.10 31.68
N ALA A 202 -6.79 -23.19 31.34
CA ALA A 202 -6.55 -24.54 31.84
C ALA A 202 -7.07 -25.57 30.83
N PRO A 203 -6.62 -26.85 30.91
CA PRO A 203 -7.17 -27.92 30.09
C PRO A 203 -8.69 -28.04 30.20
N PHE A 204 -9.36 -28.36 29.11
CA PHE A 204 -10.83 -28.47 29.04
C PHE A 204 -11.26 -29.82 28.46
N PRO A 205 -12.48 -30.32 28.77
CA PRO A 205 -12.98 -31.59 28.23
C PRO A 205 -13.02 -31.60 26.71
N THR A 206 -12.61 -32.72 26.11
CA THR A 206 -12.74 -32.93 24.66
C THR A 206 -14.23 -32.91 24.27
N PRO A 207 -14.67 -31.97 23.43
CA PRO A 207 -16.07 -31.86 23.05
C PRO A 207 -16.42 -32.87 21.97
N THR A 208 -17.42 -33.72 22.21
CA THR A 208 -17.85 -34.75 21.24
C THR A 208 -18.60 -34.13 20.06
N GLY A 209 -18.18 -34.42 18.84
CA GLY A 209 -18.87 -34.03 17.61
C GLY A 209 -18.84 -32.53 17.33
N LYS A 210 -17.98 -31.77 18.01
CA LYS A 210 -17.85 -30.33 17.83
C LYS A 210 -16.43 -29.97 17.39
N PRO A 211 -16.27 -29.00 16.47
CA PRO A 211 -14.94 -28.57 16.05
C PRO A 211 -14.28 -27.74 17.16
N ILE A 212 -12.99 -27.95 17.36
CA ILE A 212 -12.14 -27.09 18.17
C ILE A 212 -11.32 -26.24 17.19
N ARG A 213 -11.51 -24.92 17.23
CA ARG A 213 -10.61 -23.99 16.53
C ARG A 213 -9.81 -23.22 17.55
N TYR A 214 -8.54 -22.96 17.28
CA TYR A 214 -7.66 -22.27 18.23
C TYR A 214 -6.58 -21.42 17.53
N ALA A 215 -6.18 -20.31 18.15
CA ALA A 215 -5.11 -19.43 17.66
C ALA A 215 -4.44 -18.66 18.81
N ALA A 216 -3.18 -18.27 18.62
CA ALA A 216 -2.38 -17.48 19.55
C ALA A 216 -2.23 -16.02 19.10
N TRP A 217 -2.20 -15.11 20.08
CA TRP A 217 -2.07 -13.67 19.89
C TRP A 217 -1.09 -13.09 20.91
N ALA A 218 -0.13 -12.28 20.46
CA ALA A 218 0.83 -11.59 21.31
C ALA A 218 0.93 -10.11 20.90
N PRO A 219 1.08 -9.17 21.85
CA PRO A 219 1.33 -7.76 21.51
C PRO A 219 2.52 -7.60 20.57
N GLY A 220 2.39 -6.72 19.56
CA GLY A 220 3.46 -6.47 18.58
C GLY A 220 3.71 -7.58 17.56
N SER A 221 2.94 -8.68 17.59
CA SER A 221 3.00 -9.77 16.62
C SER A 221 1.68 -9.92 15.86
N ASN A 222 1.76 -10.46 14.65
CA ASN A 222 0.58 -10.97 13.97
C ASN A 222 0.05 -12.22 14.72
N GLY A 223 -1.27 -12.40 14.75
CA GLY A 223 -1.89 -13.62 15.30
C GLY A 223 -1.44 -14.87 14.52
N SER A 224 -1.42 -16.03 15.16
CA SER A 224 -1.03 -17.29 14.51
C SER A 224 -1.96 -17.67 13.36
N ALA A 225 -1.60 -18.73 12.63
CA ALA A 225 -2.59 -19.47 11.85
C ALA A 225 -3.66 -20.08 12.78
N VAL A 226 -4.80 -20.47 12.22
CA VAL A 226 -5.88 -21.12 12.97
C VAL A 226 -5.68 -22.63 12.94
N GLY A 227 -5.52 -23.23 14.11
CA GLY A 227 -5.56 -24.67 14.27
C GLY A 227 -6.99 -25.18 14.29
N PHE A 228 -7.19 -26.41 13.85
CA PHE A 228 -8.48 -27.08 13.78
C PHE A 228 -8.34 -28.53 14.22
N LEU A 229 -9.30 -29.00 15.01
CA LEU A 229 -9.49 -30.41 15.29
C LEU A 229 -10.99 -30.73 15.27
N MET A 230 -11.34 -31.88 14.72
CA MET A 230 -12.66 -32.48 14.89
C MET A 230 -12.52 -33.66 15.87
N SER A 231 -13.27 -33.63 16.96
CA SER A 231 -13.30 -34.68 17.98
C SER A 231 -14.62 -35.42 18.06
#